data_AF-A0A2B7WUJ4-F1
#
_entry.id   AF-A0A2B7WUJ4-F1
#
_cell.length_a   1.000
_cell.length_b   1.000
_cell.length_c   1.000
_cell.angle_alpha   90.00
_cell.angle_beta   90.00
_cell.angle_gamma   90.00
#
_symmetry.space_group_name_H-M   'P 1'
#
loop_
_entity.id
_entity.type
_entity.pdbx_description
1 polymer ?
#
loop_
_entity_poly.entity_id
_entity_poly.type
_entity_poly.pdbx_seq_one_letter_code
_entity_poly.pdbx_strand_id
1 'polypeptide(L)'
;MNLQTPKVKFARRLDASFFRLFLYCFNTWTDGVPAIRQELLDLRSIWAEAGLPGDCPYVPSEDELRQHAQQYEDFEATQKLKMWLKVSLNTTSDGWFPNELWDDAKEANRAAYDEWMATARKLEAQGDDSMTVEKADKLWPFDAR
;
A
#
# COMPACT_ATOMS: atom_id res chain seq x y z
N MET A 1 13.00 18.26 22.49
CA MET A 1 12.62 19.51 21.79
C MET A 1 11.11 19.69 21.93
N ASN A 2 10.65 20.54 22.86
CA ASN A 2 9.23 20.76 23.13
C ASN A 2 8.68 21.83 22.18
N LEU A 3 8.14 21.44 21.03
CA LEU A 3 7.45 22.34 20.12
C LEU A 3 6.06 22.70 20.71
N GLN A 4 6.02 23.74 21.54
CA GLN A 4 4.78 24.30 22.08
C GLN A 4 4.07 25.14 21.00
N THR A 5 3.31 24.47 20.15
CA THR A 5 2.34 25.15 19.28
C THR A 5 0.94 24.80 19.76
N PRO A 6 0.29 25.63 20.60
CA PRO A 6 -0.99 25.30 21.24
C PRO A 6 -2.09 24.92 20.25
N LYS A 7 -2.09 25.52 19.06
CA LYS A 7 -3.04 25.21 17.97
C LYS A 7 -2.86 23.79 17.42
N VAL A 8 -1.63 23.28 17.36
CA VAL A 8 -1.33 21.91 16.93
C VAL A 8 -1.78 20.89 17.97
N LYS A 9 -1.80 21.26 19.26
CA LYS A 9 -2.26 20.38 20.34
C LYS A 9 -3.75 20.01 20.19
N PHE A 10 -4.58 20.93 19.71
CA PHE A 10 -5.99 20.65 19.43
C PHE A 10 -6.16 19.80 18.17
N ALA A 11 -5.41 20.10 17.10
CA ALA A 11 -5.42 19.28 15.89
C ALA A 11 -4.99 17.82 16.16
N ARG A 12 -4.00 17.60 17.03
CA ARG A 12 -3.55 16.26 17.47
C ARG A 12 -4.57 15.47 18.29
N ARG A 13 -5.67 16.09 18.73
CA ARG A 13 -6.78 15.39 19.40
C ARG A 13 -7.83 14.90 18.42
N LEU A 14 -7.78 15.34 17.16
CA LEU A 14 -8.65 14.83 16.12
C LEU A 14 -8.18 13.44 15.68
N ASP A 15 -9.12 12.60 15.29
CA ASP A 15 -8.82 11.26 14.79
C ASP A 15 -7.87 11.33 13.59
N ALA A 16 -6.93 10.38 13.50
CA ALA A 16 -5.93 10.37 12.44
C ALA A 16 -6.57 10.29 11.04
N SER A 17 -7.73 9.65 10.91
CA SER A 17 -8.46 9.48 9.64
C SER A 17 -8.81 10.82 8.98
N PHE A 18 -8.96 11.90 9.78
CA PHE A 18 -9.12 13.25 9.23
C PHE A 18 -7.93 13.72 8.41
N PHE A 19 -6.72 13.42 8.88
CA PHE A 19 -5.50 13.90 8.25
C PHE A 19 -4.97 12.92 7.21
N ARG A 20 -5.16 11.62 7.44
CA ARG A 20 -4.72 10.59 6.50
C ARG A 20 -5.40 10.73 5.15
N LEU A 21 -6.68 11.11 5.09
CA LEU A 21 -7.33 11.41 3.81
C LEU A 21 -6.55 12.44 2.99
N PHE A 22 -6.16 13.57 3.58
CA PHE A 22 -5.38 14.59 2.86
C PHE A 22 -3.98 14.12 2.48
N LEU A 23 -3.34 13.30 3.33
CA LEU A 23 -2.04 12.72 3.04
C LEU A 23 -2.11 11.80 1.81
N TYR A 24 -3.09 10.90 1.77
CA TYR A 24 -3.23 9.95 0.67
C TYR A 24 -3.83 10.57 -0.59
N CYS A 25 -4.62 11.65 -0.50
CA CYS A 25 -4.98 12.48 -1.66
C CYS A 25 -3.73 13.00 -2.38
N PHE A 26 -2.74 13.48 -1.62
CA PHE A 26 -1.49 13.99 -2.22
C PHE A 26 -0.60 12.86 -2.76
N ASN A 27 -0.61 11.68 -2.12
CA ASN A 27 0.20 10.53 -2.54
C ASN A 27 -0.53 9.55 -3.47
N THR A 28 -1.72 9.88 -3.98
CA THR A 28 -2.51 8.93 -4.81
C THR A 28 -1.74 8.51 -6.07
N TRP A 29 -0.86 9.36 -6.60
CA TRP A 29 -0.01 9.02 -7.75
C TRP A 29 1.06 7.96 -7.43
N THR A 30 1.41 7.78 -6.16
CA THR A 30 2.40 6.81 -5.67
C THR A 30 1.75 5.57 -5.07
N ASP A 31 0.75 5.79 -4.20
CA ASP A 31 0.10 4.76 -3.40
C ASP A 31 -1.15 4.18 -4.09
N GLY A 32 -1.64 4.85 -5.13
CA GLY A 32 -2.77 4.40 -5.92
C GLY A 32 -4.14 4.66 -5.26
N VAL A 33 -5.18 4.33 -6.02
CA VAL A 33 -6.59 4.49 -5.62
C VAL A 33 -7.01 3.65 -4.40
N PRO A 34 -6.50 2.42 -4.19
CA PRO A 34 -6.93 1.62 -3.03
C PRO A 34 -6.62 2.30 -1.69
N ALA A 35 -5.46 2.96 -1.56
CA ALA A 35 -5.10 3.64 -0.32
C ALA A 35 -6.08 4.75 0.06
N ILE A 36 -6.37 5.68 -0.86
CA ILE A 36 -7.32 6.77 -0.60
C ILE A 36 -8.75 6.27 -0.36
N ARG A 37 -9.18 5.20 -1.06
CA ARG A 37 -10.49 4.58 -0.81
C ARG A 37 -10.59 4.00 0.59
N GLN A 38 -9.52 3.39 1.10
CA GLN A 38 -9.50 2.90 2.47
C GLN A 38 -9.65 4.05 3.47
N GLU A 39 -8.96 5.17 3.27
CA GLU A 39 -9.07 6.33 4.17
C GLU A 39 -10.48 6.96 4.15
N LEU A 40 -11.17 6.94 3.00
CA LEU A 40 -12.57 7.37 2.92
C LEU A 40 -13.50 6.41 3.69
N LEU A 41 -13.24 5.10 3.66
CA LEU A 41 -14.01 4.12 4.43
C LEU A 41 -13.74 4.24 5.94
N ASP A 42 -12.49 4.44 6.34
CA ASP A 42 -12.11 4.69 7.72
C ASP A 42 -12.80 5.97 8.25
N LEU A 43 -12.75 7.07 7.48
CA LEU A 43 -13.43 8.31 7.83
C LEU A 43 -14.96 8.14 7.92
N ARG A 44 -15.55 7.37 7.00
CA ARG A 44 -16.98 7.02 7.06
C ARG A 44 -17.32 6.30 8.37
N SER A 45 -16.48 5.37 8.83
CA SER A 45 -16.74 4.57 10.04
C SER A 45 -16.85 5.42 11.31
N ILE A 46 -16.14 6.56 11.36
CA ILE A 46 -16.13 7.46 12.52
C ILE A 46 -16.98 8.72 12.31
N TRP A 47 -17.70 8.86 11.20
CA TRP A 47 -18.31 10.14 10.78
C TRP A 47 -19.19 10.77 11.86
N ALA A 48 -20.12 9.98 12.41
CA ALA A 48 -21.04 10.42 13.45
C ALA A 48 -20.33 10.66 14.79
N GLU A 49 -19.41 9.77 15.18
CA GLU A 49 -18.63 9.87 16.43
C GLU A 49 -17.71 11.09 16.43
N ALA A 50 -17.21 11.46 15.25
CA ALA A 50 -16.38 12.64 15.05
C ALA A 50 -17.19 13.95 15.01
N GLY A 51 -18.52 13.89 15.14
CA GLY A 51 -19.40 15.05 15.17
C GLY A 51 -19.47 15.81 13.85
N LEU A 52 -19.26 15.13 12.72
CA LEU A 52 -19.32 15.76 11.40
C LEU A 52 -20.77 16.06 11.00
N PRO A 53 -21.01 17.19 10.30
CA PRO A 53 -22.35 17.61 9.96
C PRO A 53 -22.98 16.71 8.89
N GLY A 54 -24.25 16.35 9.11
CA GLY A 54 -25.04 15.56 8.17
C GLY A 54 -24.54 14.12 8.01
N ASP A 55 -25.06 13.45 6.99
CA ASP A 55 -24.65 12.09 6.65
C ASP A 55 -23.33 12.09 5.87
N CYS A 56 -22.56 11.00 5.99
CA CYS A 56 -21.34 10.83 5.23
C CYS A 56 -21.65 10.81 3.72
N PRO A 57 -21.01 11.66 2.89
CA PRO A 57 -21.30 11.73 1.46
C PRO A 57 -20.72 10.55 0.67
N TYR A 58 -19.77 9.80 1.24
CA TYR A 58 -19.16 8.65 0.60
C TYR A 58 -19.94 7.38 0.94
N VAL A 59 -20.83 6.97 0.04
CA VAL A 59 -21.72 5.82 0.22
C VAL A 59 -21.51 4.81 -0.92
N PRO A 60 -20.38 4.08 -0.95
CA PRO A 60 -20.16 3.00 -1.92
C PRO A 60 -21.21 1.90 -1.77
N SER A 61 -21.57 1.33 -2.92
CA SER A 61 -22.39 0.12 -3.04
C SER A 61 -21.65 -1.13 -2.50
N GLU A 62 -22.40 -2.20 -2.27
CA GLU A 62 -21.83 -3.48 -1.82
C GLU A 62 -20.82 -4.06 -2.82
N ASP A 63 -21.06 -3.86 -4.12
CA ASP A 63 -20.14 -4.32 -5.17
C ASP A 63 -18.85 -3.49 -5.17
N GLU A 64 -18.93 -2.18 -4.98
CA GLU A 64 -17.75 -1.32 -4.83
C GLU A 64 -16.94 -1.66 -3.57
N LEU A 65 -17.62 -2.00 -2.46
CA LEU A 65 -16.96 -2.45 -1.24
C LEU A 65 -16.23 -3.78 -1.44
N ARG A 66 -16.85 -4.73 -2.13
CA ARG A 66 -16.25 -6.03 -2.44
C ARG A 66 -15.04 -5.87 -3.38
N GLN A 67 -15.16 -5.03 -4.40
CA GLN A 67 -14.07 -4.70 -5.30
C GLN A 67 -12.91 -4.04 -4.54
N HIS A 68 -13.21 -3.07 -3.67
CA HIS A 68 -12.21 -2.38 -2.87
C HIS A 68 -11.48 -3.35 -1.92
N ALA A 69 -12.19 -4.28 -1.28
CA ALA A 69 -11.56 -5.26 -0.40
C ALA A 69 -10.46 -6.06 -1.13
N GLN A 70 -10.74 -6.55 -2.35
CA GLN A 70 -9.72 -7.24 -3.15
C GLN A 70 -8.57 -6.31 -3.57
N GLN A 71 -8.90 -5.10 -4.03
CA GLN A 71 -7.90 -4.12 -4.44
C GLN A 71 -6.98 -3.69 -3.29
N TYR A 72 -7.53 -3.60 -2.09
CA TYR A 72 -6.80 -3.20 -0.89
C TYR A 72 -5.87 -4.32 -0.42
N GLU A 73 -6.31 -5.58 -0.49
CA GLU A 73 -5.46 -6.73 -0.23
C GLU A 73 -4.25 -6.78 -1.17
N ASP A 74 -4.48 -6.58 -2.48
CA ASP A 74 -3.42 -6.51 -3.49
C ASP A 74 -2.46 -5.33 -3.22
N PHE A 75 -3.01 -4.18 -2.82
CA PHE A 75 -2.23 -3.02 -2.40
C PHE A 75 -1.33 -3.35 -1.20
N GLU A 76 -1.85 -3.95 -0.14
CA GLU A 76 -1.07 -4.32 1.04
C GLU A 76 0.03 -5.33 0.69
N ALA A 77 -0.27 -6.32 -0.16
CA ALA A 77 0.71 -7.28 -0.65
C ALA A 77 1.84 -6.56 -1.43
N THR A 78 1.48 -5.60 -2.30
CA THR A 78 2.44 -4.78 -3.06
C THR A 78 3.32 -3.95 -2.13
N GLN A 79 2.76 -3.33 -1.08
CA GLN A 79 3.54 -2.53 -0.13
C GLN A 79 4.53 -3.40 0.64
N LYS A 80 4.12 -4.61 1.07
CA LYS A 80 5.00 -5.59 1.71
C LYS A 80 6.13 -6.03 0.77
N LEU A 81 5.80 -6.31 -0.49
CA LEU A 81 6.79 -6.66 -1.52
C LEU A 81 7.81 -5.52 -1.73
N LYS A 82 7.35 -4.27 -1.87
CA LYS A 82 8.23 -3.09 -2.00
C LYS A 82 9.15 -2.95 -0.79
N MET A 83 8.65 -3.12 0.42
CA MET A 83 9.48 -3.06 1.64
C MET A 83 10.55 -4.15 1.65
N TRP A 84 10.20 -5.38 1.27
CA TRP A 84 11.14 -6.47 1.15
C TRP A 84 12.20 -6.19 0.07
N LEU A 85 11.80 -5.77 -1.13
CA LEU A 85 12.72 -5.44 -2.23
C LEU A 85 13.72 -4.34 -1.86
N LYS A 86 13.27 -3.30 -1.15
CA LYS A 86 14.18 -2.24 -0.67
C LYS A 86 15.30 -2.79 0.19
N VAL A 87 14.99 -3.74 1.08
CA VAL A 87 15.97 -4.37 1.95
C VAL A 87 16.83 -5.36 1.16
N SER A 88 16.20 -6.25 0.39
CA SER A 88 16.89 -7.32 -0.34
C SER A 88 17.83 -6.80 -1.43
N LEU A 89 17.44 -5.74 -2.13
CA LEU A 89 18.23 -5.13 -3.20
C LEU A 89 19.06 -3.93 -2.72
N ASN A 90 18.97 -3.58 -1.42
CA ASN A 90 19.63 -2.41 -0.84
C ASN A 90 19.35 -1.11 -1.63
N THR A 91 18.08 -0.89 -1.97
CA THR A 91 17.60 0.25 -2.78
C THR A 91 16.64 1.17 -2.01
N THR A 92 16.49 2.39 -2.51
CA THR A 92 15.47 3.35 -2.07
C THR A 92 14.10 3.05 -2.68
N SER A 93 13.07 3.77 -2.23
CA SER A 93 11.67 3.56 -2.65
C SER A 93 11.38 3.90 -4.11
N ASP A 94 12.26 4.67 -4.76
CA ASP A 94 12.22 4.97 -6.19
C ASP A 94 12.95 3.92 -7.05
N GLY A 95 13.59 2.92 -6.43
CA GLY A 95 14.24 1.81 -7.14
C GLY A 95 15.50 2.20 -7.91
N TRP A 96 16.11 3.34 -7.60
CA TRP A 96 17.25 3.86 -8.35
C TRP A 96 18.56 3.10 -8.05
N PHE A 97 19.33 2.82 -9.10
CA PHE A 97 20.68 2.25 -9.03
C PHE A 97 21.68 3.06 -9.85
N PRO A 98 22.95 3.18 -9.40
CA PRO A 98 24.04 3.69 -10.22
C PRO A 98 24.25 2.84 -11.47
N ASN A 99 24.63 3.46 -12.59
CA ASN A 99 24.85 2.76 -13.86
C ASN A 99 25.93 1.67 -13.75
N GLU A 100 26.95 1.90 -12.93
CA GLU A 100 28.07 0.98 -12.70
C GLU A 100 27.62 -0.32 -12.00
N LEU A 101 26.50 -0.28 -11.28
CA LEU A 101 25.93 -1.41 -10.56
C LEU A 101 24.73 -2.03 -11.29
N TRP A 102 24.41 -1.57 -12.50
CA TRP A 102 23.18 -1.95 -13.18
C TRP A 102 23.09 -3.43 -13.55
N ASP A 103 24.21 -4.03 -13.96
CA ASP A 103 24.26 -5.45 -14.30
C ASP A 103 24.05 -6.33 -13.05
N ASP A 104 24.72 -5.99 -11.95
CA ASP A 104 24.54 -6.64 -10.65
C ASP A 104 23.10 -6.48 -10.13
N ALA A 105 22.52 -5.28 -10.28
CA ALA A 105 21.14 -5.01 -9.88
C ALA A 105 20.13 -5.86 -10.67
N LYS A 106 20.35 -6.08 -11.97
CA LYS A 106 19.52 -6.99 -12.77
C LYS A 106 19.64 -8.44 -12.30
N GLU A 107 20.84 -8.90 -11.93
CA GLU A 107 21.03 -10.25 -11.38
C GLU A 107 20.32 -10.41 -10.03
N ALA A 108 20.50 -9.45 -9.13
CA ALA A 108 19.82 -9.44 -7.83
C ALA A 108 18.29 -9.39 -7.99
N ASN A 109 17.79 -8.61 -8.96
CA ASN A 109 16.37 -8.54 -9.28
C ASN A 109 15.80 -9.90 -9.73
N ARG A 110 16.50 -10.61 -10.63
CA ARG A 110 16.08 -11.96 -11.08
C ARG A 110 16.07 -12.95 -9.91
N ALA A 111 17.11 -12.95 -9.08
CA ALA A 111 17.17 -13.81 -7.90
C ALA A 111 16.02 -13.52 -6.92
N ALA A 112 15.70 -12.24 -6.70
CA ALA A 112 14.58 -11.83 -5.87
C ALA A 112 13.22 -12.25 -6.47
N TYR A 113 13.05 -12.14 -7.79
CA TYR A 113 11.85 -12.62 -8.48
C TYR A 113 11.69 -14.14 -8.31
N ASP A 114 12.76 -14.91 -8.49
CA ASP A 114 12.74 -16.36 -8.31
C ASP A 114 12.34 -16.77 -6.89
N GLU A 115 12.86 -16.08 -5.86
CA GLU A 115 12.48 -16.30 -4.46
C GLU A 115 11.00 -15.97 -4.20
N TRP A 116 10.52 -14.84 -4.73
CA TRP A 116 9.13 -14.43 -4.64
C TRP A 116 8.19 -15.46 -5.28
N MET A 117 8.50 -15.89 -6.50
CA MET A 117 7.72 -16.89 -7.23
C MET A 117 7.79 -18.28 -6.57
N ALA A 118 8.93 -18.66 -5.99
CA ALA A 118 9.04 -19.90 -5.23
C ALA A 118 8.14 -19.89 -3.99
N THR A 119 8.06 -18.76 -3.29
CA THR A 119 7.13 -18.58 -2.17
C THR A 119 5.67 -18.72 -2.61
N ALA A 120 5.28 -18.06 -3.71
CA ALA A 120 3.93 -18.16 -4.25
C ALA A 120 3.56 -19.60 -4.66
N ARG A 121 4.45 -20.29 -5.39
CA ARG A 121 4.25 -21.71 -5.77
C ARG A 121 4.05 -22.62 -4.54
N LYS A 122 4.78 -22.35 -3.46
CA LYS A 122 4.68 -23.11 -2.22
C LYS A 122 3.32 -22.89 -1.53
N LEU A 123 2.85 -21.65 -1.45
CA LEU A 123 1.56 -21.31 -0.85
C LEU A 123 0.41 -21.91 -1.65
N GLU A 124 0.44 -21.76 -2.97
CA GLU A 124 -0.57 -22.32 -3.86
C GLU A 124 -0.61 -23.86 -3.79
N ALA A 125 0.55 -24.53 -3.73
CA ALA A 125 0.62 -25.98 -3.54
C ALA A 125 0.08 -26.44 -2.17
N GLN A 126 0.01 -25.55 -1.18
CA GLN A 126 -0.58 -25.79 0.13
C GLN A 126 -2.09 -25.48 0.18
N GLY A 127 -2.67 -25.02 -0.94
CA GLY A 127 -4.07 -24.62 -1.02
C GLY A 127 -4.36 -23.24 -0.40
N ASP A 128 -3.33 -22.40 -0.26
CA ASP A 128 -3.50 -21.01 0.18
C ASP A 128 -3.69 -20.08 -1.02
N ASP A 129 -4.93 -19.61 -1.20
CA ASP A 129 -5.33 -18.74 -2.30
C ASP A 129 -4.93 -17.25 -2.08
N SER A 130 -4.31 -16.89 -0.94
CA SER A 130 -3.92 -15.50 -0.66
C SER A 130 -2.84 -14.98 -1.62
N MET A 131 -1.98 -15.87 -2.13
CA MET A 131 -0.88 -15.54 -3.06
C MET A 131 -0.67 -16.66 -4.08
N THR A 132 -1.48 -16.65 -5.14
CA THR A 132 -1.28 -17.53 -6.30
C THR A 132 -0.08 -17.11 -7.15
N VAL A 133 0.44 -18.00 -7.97
CA VAL A 133 1.52 -17.70 -8.94
C VAL A 133 1.11 -16.58 -9.90
N GLU A 134 -0.13 -16.57 -10.38
CA GLU A 134 -0.63 -15.51 -11.28
C GLU A 134 -0.66 -14.15 -10.57
N LYS A 135 -1.16 -14.10 -9.33
CA LYS A 135 -1.18 -12.88 -8.52
C LYS A 135 0.24 -12.40 -8.25
N ALA A 136 1.12 -13.30 -7.83
CA ALA A 136 2.53 -12.99 -7.54
C ALA A 136 3.25 -12.38 -8.75
N ASP A 137 3.04 -12.94 -9.94
CA ASP A 137 3.61 -12.40 -11.19
C ASP A 137 3.07 -11.01 -11.52
N LYS A 138 1.76 -10.80 -11.35
CA LYS A 138 1.10 -9.52 -11.59
C LYS A 138 1.55 -8.41 -10.62
N LEU A 139 1.84 -8.76 -9.37
CA LEU A 139 2.29 -7.80 -8.35
C LEU A 139 3.76 -7.39 -8.50
N TRP A 140 4.54 -8.12 -9.30
CA TRP A 140 5.96 -7.83 -9.47
C TRP A 140 6.18 -6.47 -10.17
N PRO A 141 7.00 -5.56 -9.60
CA PRO A 141 7.05 -4.16 -10.07
C PRO A 141 8.01 -3.92 -11.24
N PHE A 142 8.77 -4.93 -11.70
CA PHE A 142 9.83 -4.75 -12.70
C PHE A 142 9.61 -5.64 -13.94
N ASP A 143 9.77 -5.05 -15.13
CA ASP A 143 9.63 -5.79 -16.40
C ASP A 143 10.82 -6.71 -16.70
N ALA A 144 11.98 -6.45 -16.10
CA ALA A 144 13.21 -7.21 -16.30
C ALA A 144 13.24 -8.49 -15.42
N ARG A 145 12.29 -9.39 -15.68
CA ARG A 145 12.14 -10.69 -15.01
C ARG A 145 13.16 -11.70 -15.54
#